data_AF-A0A956XSJ6-F1
#
_entry.id   AF-A0A956XSJ6-F1
#
_cell.length_a   1.000
_cell.length_b   1.000
_cell.length_c   1.000
_cell.angle_alpha   90.00
_cell.angle_beta   90.00
_cell.angle_gamma   90.00
#
_symmetry.space_group_name_H-M   'P 1'
#
loop_
_entity.id
_entity.type
_entity.pdbx_description
1 polymer ?
#
loop_
_entity_poly.entity_id
_entity_poly.type
_entity_poly.pdbx_seq_one_letter_code
_entity_poly.pdbx_strand_id
1 'polypeptide(L)'
;MFKKWLSRYTGNRNRGINPKGFHVSQIKFYVLLIPLSVIMLLPILFIFSSAFKPPDELFAFPPRFFVINPTLKNFTDLFAKLSTSGIPVSRYLFNSIMITLVTVIASIMVSSMAAYALSKKKFKLKQTLFAINNIALMFVPIAVTIPRFLVIERLNLLDTFWVHILPVLAMPVGLFLMKQFMDGVPDEVIEAAQIDGASDWYIYRGIILPMIRPALATIAILTFQAAWNNAEIS
;
A
#
# COMPACT_ATOMS: atom_id res chain seq x y z
N MET A 1 18.21 51.51 -26.83
CA MET A 1 18.34 50.05 -27.06
C MET A 1 18.41 49.21 -25.77
N PHE A 2 18.20 49.77 -24.57
CA PHE A 2 18.42 49.07 -23.29
C PHE A 2 17.15 48.57 -22.56
N LYS A 3 15.95 48.95 -23.01
CA LYS A 3 14.67 48.60 -22.35
C LYS A 3 14.09 47.22 -22.71
N LYS A 4 14.59 46.55 -23.77
CA LYS A 4 14.06 45.24 -24.20
C LYS A 4 14.65 44.04 -23.44
N TRP A 5 15.73 44.23 -22.68
CA TRP A 5 16.42 43.12 -21.99
C TRP A 5 15.88 42.85 -20.58
N LEU A 6 15.34 43.86 -19.90
CA LEU A 6 14.78 43.74 -18.54
C LEU A 6 13.35 43.14 -18.49
N SER A 7 12.63 43.12 -19.61
CA SER A 7 11.25 42.58 -19.68
C SER A 7 11.18 41.05 -19.70
N ARG A 8 12.30 40.33 -19.84
CA ARG A 8 12.32 38.86 -19.81
C ARG A 8 12.43 38.26 -18.40
N TYR A 9 12.65 39.08 -17.38
CA TYR A 9 12.82 38.64 -15.99
C TYR A 9 11.75 39.12 -15.01
N THR A 10 10.70 39.79 -15.50
CA THR A 10 9.56 40.20 -14.67
C THR A 10 8.45 39.16 -14.77
N GLY A 11 8.44 38.23 -13.81
CA GLY A 11 7.28 37.36 -13.60
C GLY A 11 7.61 35.94 -13.16
N ASN A 12 8.59 35.72 -12.29
CA ASN A 12 8.66 34.50 -11.49
C ASN A 12 7.53 34.54 -10.42
N ARG A 13 6.28 34.65 -10.88
CA ARG A 13 5.07 34.55 -10.04
C ARG A 13 4.95 33.10 -9.65
N ASN A 14 5.25 32.82 -8.38
CA ASN A 14 4.91 31.59 -7.68
C ASN A 14 5.21 30.30 -8.47
N ARG A 15 6.47 29.86 -8.43
CA ARG A 15 6.78 28.42 -8.52
C ARG A 15 6.32 27.73 -7.23
N GLY A 16 5.02 27.81 -6.93
CA GLY A 16 4.38 26.89 -6.01
C GLY A 16 4.20 25.56 -6.75
N ILE A 17 4.49 24.45 -6.08
CA ILE A 17 4.27 23.09 -6.59
C ILE A 17 2.80 22.85 -6.97
N ASN A 18 1.89 23.72 -6.54
CA ASN A 18 0.45 23.61 -6.77
C ASN A 18 -0.10 24.80 -7.59
N PRO A 19 -0.12 24.73 -8.94
CA PRO A 19 -0.75 25.76 -9.76
C PRO A 19 -2.27 25.72 -9.56
N LYS A 20 -2.86 26.86 -9.15
CA LYS A 20 -4.31 27.01 -8.94
C LYS A 20 -5.15 26.98 -10.24
N GLY A 21 -4.50 26.84 -11.40
CA GLY A 21 -5.15 26.80 -12.72
C GLY A 21 -4.19 26.32 -13.81
N PHE A 22 -4.72 26.09 -15.01
CA PHE A 22 -3.92 25.61 -16.14
C PHE A 22 -2.94 26.69 -16.61
N HIS A 23 -1.66 26.34 -16.65
CA HIS A 23 -0.61 27.21 -17.16
C HIS A 23 0.00 26.61 -18.43
N VAL A 24 0.30 27.44 -19.44
CA VAL A 24 0.82 27.00 -20.75
C VAL A 24 2.10 26.17 -20.64
N SER A 25 2.92 26.38 -19.59
CA SER A 25 4.10 25.55 -19.33
C SER A 25 3.77 24.08 -19.01
N GLN A 26 2.54 23.77 -18.59
CA GLN A 26 2.09 22.41 -18.30
C GLN A 26 1.89 21.57 -19.56
N ILE A 27 1.68 22.20 -20.73
CA ILE A 27 1.48 21.51 -22.01
C ILE A 27 2.60 20.51 -22.29
N LYS A 28 3.85 20.86 -21.99
CA LYS A 28 5.00 19.97 -22.18
C LYS A 28 4.90 18.68 -21.35
N PHE A 29 4.38 18.78 -20.13
CA PHE A 29 4.14 17.61 -19.28
C PHE A 29 2.96 16.79 -19.82
N TYR A 30 1.87 17.42 -20.25
CA TYR A 30 0.72 16.69 -20.82
C TYR A 30 1.06 15.96 -22.11
N VAL A 31 1.86 16.56 -22.98
CA VAL A 31 2.33 15.92 -24.23
C VAL A 31 3.12 14.64 -23.95
N LEU A 32 3.84 14.57 -22.83
CA LEU A 32 4.56 13.35 -22.41
C LEU A 32 3.67 12.39 -21.63
N LEU A 33 2.87 12.90 -20.68
CA LEU A 33 2.07 12.10 -19.76
C LEU A 33 0.88 11.44 -20.43
N ILE A 34 0.18 12.11 -21.36
CA ILE A 34 -1.00 11.55 -22.02
C ILE A 34 -0.66 10.28 -22.81
N PRO A 35 0.35 10.25 -23.70
CA PRO A 35 0.74 9.02 -24.39
C PRO A 35 1.16 7.92 -23.42
N LEU A 36 1.91 8.26 -22.36
CA LEU A 36 2.32 7.30 -21.34
C LEU A 36 1.10 6.70 -20.62
N SER A 37 0.13 7.54 -20.24
CA SER A 37 -1.13 7.09 -19.64
C SER A 37 -1.93 6.19 -20.58
N VAL A 38 -2.00 6.50 -21.88
CA VAL A 38 -2.66 5.65 -22.87
C VAL A 38 -1.98 4.27 -22.92
N ILE A 39 -0.65 4.23 -22.99
CA ILE A 39 0.12 2.96 -23.00
C ILE A 39 -0.14 2.16 -21.72
N MET A 40 -0.12 2.82 -20.55
CA MET A 40 -0.39 2.16 -19.26
C MET A 40 -1.83 1.64 -19.13
N LEU A 41 -2.80 2.23 -19.85
CA LEU A 41 -4.18 1.77 -19.86
C LEU A 41 -4.41 0.55 -20.78
N LEU A 42 -3.53 0.31 -21.76
CA LEU A 42 -3.71 -0.80 -22.72
C LEU A 42 -3.87 -2.17 -22.06
N PRO A 43 -3.04 -2.59 -21.08
CA PRO A 43 -3.23 -3.88 -20.42
C PRO A 43 -4.56 -3.99 -19.68
N ILE A 44 -5.02 -2.89 -19.07
CA ILE A 44 -6.31 -2.85 -18.34
C ILE A 44 -7.46 -3.01 -19.32
N LEU A 45 -7.44 -2.28 -20.44
CA LEU A 45 -8.43 -2.42 -21.51
C LEU A 45 -8.43 -3.82 -22.10
N PHE A 46 -7.25 -4.43 -22.26
CA PHE A 46 -7.12 -5.80 -22.74
C PHE A 46 -7.73 -6.83 -21.79
N ILE A 47 -7.46 -6.71 -20.48
CA ILE A 47 -8.05 -7.59 -19.46
C ILE A 47 -9.57 -7.43 -19.43
N PHE A 48 -10.05 -6.18 -19.42
CA PHE A 48 -11.48 -5.88 -19.44
C PHE A 48 -12.16 -6.45 -20.69
N SER A 49 -11.59 -6.24 -21.87
CA SER A 49 -12.13 -6.82 -23.10
C SER A 49 -12.08 -8.34 -23.09
N SER A 50 -11.04 -8.95 -22.52
CA SER A 50 -10.88 -10.40 -22.50
C SER A 50 -11.87 -11.08 -21.55
N ALA A 51 -12.36 -10.38 -20.53
CA ALA A 51 -13.42 -10.88 -19.65
C ALA A 51 -14.73 -11.21 -20.40
N PHE A 52 -14.99 -10.57 -21.55
CA PHE A 52 -16.19 -10.79 -22.36
C PHE A 52 -15.97 -11.72 -23.58
N LYS A 53 -14.73 -12.14 -23.85
CA LYS A 53 -14.42 -13.00 -25.02
C LYS A 53 -14.96 -14.41 -24.82
N PRO A 54 -15.68 -14.99 -25.79
CA PRO A 54 -15.99 -16.42 -25.76
C PRO A 54 -14.70 -17.24 -25.94
N PRO A 55 -14.68 -18.55 -25.55
CA PRO A 55 -13.45 -19.35 -25.54
C PRO A 55 -12.72 -19.39 -26.89
N ASP A 56 -13.44 -19.44 -28.00
CA ASP A 56 -12.89 -19.42 -29.35
C ASP A 56 -12.13 -18.12 -29.67
N GLU A 57 -12.60 -16.97 -29.19
CA GLU A 57 -11.90 -15.69 -29.32
C GLU A 57 -10.75 -15.53 -28.32
N LEU A 58 -10.89 -16.12 -27.12
CA LEU A 58 -9.86 -16.03 -26.07
C LEU A 58 -8.58 -16.78 -26.46
N PHE A 59 -8.72 -17.91 -27.17
CA PHE A 59 -7.60 -18.73 -27.65
C PHE A 59 -7.25 -18.52 -29.13
N ALA A 60 -7.91 -17.58 -29.82
CA ALA A 60 -7.61 -17.28 -31.23
C ALA A 60 -6.21 -16.67 -31.40
N PHE A 61 -5.52 -17.07 -32.47
CA PHE A 61 -4.26 -16.46 -32.91
C PHE A 61 -4.42 -15.83 -34.30
N PRO A 62 -3.99 -14.57 -34.52
CA PRO A 62 -3.38 -13.66 -33.53
C PRO A 62 -4.37 -13.19 -32.45
N PRO A 63 -3.91 -12.89 -31.21
CA PRO A 63 -4.78 -12.43 -30.13
C PRO A 63 -5.45 -11.12 -30.53
N ARG A 64 -6.78 -11.10 -30.45
CA ARG A 64 -7.57 -9.89 -30.73
C ARG A 64 -7.55 -8.98 -29.51
N PHE A 65 -7.31 -7.68 -29.69
CA PHE A 65 -7.31 -6.75 -28.57
C PHE A 65 -8.72 -6.53 -28.02
N PHE A 66 -9.68 -6.29 -28.91
CA PHE A 66 -11.09 -6.10 -28.59
C PHE A 66 -11.91 -7.37 -28.88
N VAL A 67 -12.94 -7.60 -28.06
CA VAL A 67 -13.93 -8.67 -28.25
C VAL A 67 -14.85 -8.34 -29.43
N ILE A 68 -15.17 -9.34 -30.24
CA ILE A 68 -16.09 -9.18 -31.38
C ILE A 68 -17.49 -9.64 -30.99
N ASN A 69 -17.61 -10.79 -30.33
CA ASN A 69 -18.87 -11.33 -29.85
C ASN A 69 -18.90 -11.33 -28.32
N PRO A 70 -19.23 -10.20 -27.67
CA PRO A 70 -19.21 -10.11 -26.21
C PRO A 70 -20.23 -11.06 -25.58
N THR A 71 -19.79 -11.84 -24.60
CA THR A 71 -20.66 -12.75 -23.84
C THR A 71 -20.48 -12.55 -22.34
N LEU A 72 -21.52 -12.84 -21.57
CA LEU A 72 -21.46 -12.90 -20.10
C LEU A 72 -21.12 -14.32 -19.58
N LYS A 73 -20.83 -15.25 -20.50
CA LYS A 73 -20.67 -16.67 -20.17
C LYS A 73 -19.49 -16.91 -19.23
N ASN A 74 -18.41 -16.17 -19.36
CA ASN A 74 -17.25 -16.28 -18.45
C ASN A 74 -17.63 -16.00 -16.99
N PHE A 75 -18.54 -15.05 -16.75
CA PHE A 75 -19.01 -14.73 -15.41
C PHE A 75 -19.96 -15.81 -14.88
N THR A 76 -20.93 -16.26 -15.68
CA THR A 76 -21.86 -17.32 -15.26
C THR A 76 -21.15 -18.65 -15.05
N ASP A 77 -20.19 -19.00 -15.91
CA ASP A 77 -19.38 -20.22 -15.82
C ASP A 77 -18.48 -20.17 -14.58
N LEU A 78 -17.94 -19.01 -14.22
CA LEU A 78 -17.16 -18.84 -12.99
C LEU A 78 -17.98 -19.21 -11.76
N PHE A 79 -19.19 -18.65 -11.63
CA PHE A 79 -20.07 -18.96 -10.50
C PHE A 79 -20.59 -20.41 -10.56
N ALA A 80 -20.95 -20.93 -11.73
CA ALA A 80 -21.49 -22.27 -11.88
C ALA A 80 -20.44 -23.37 -11.62
N LYS A 81 -19.26 -23.28 -12.24
CA LYS A 81 -18.20 -24.29 -12.11
C LYS A 81 -17.65 -24.34 -10.68
N LEU A 82 -17.52 -23.19 -10.02
CA LEU A 82 -16.98 -23.15 -8.67
C LEU A 82 -17.99 -23.58 -7.60
N SER A 83 -19.29 -23.45 -7.90
CA SER A 83 -20.35 -24.05 -7.07
C SER A 83 -20.28 -25.58 -7.09
N THR A 84 -19.88 -26.18 -8.21
CA THR A 84 -19.74 -27.64 -8.36
C THR A 84 -18.50 -28.20 -7.66
N SER A 85 -17.42 -27.41 -7.50
CA SER A 85 -16.18 -27.82 -6.81
C SER A 85 -16.23 -27.76 -5.27
N GLY A 86 -17.40 -27.49 -4.68
CA GLY A 86 -17.62 -27.56 -3.23
C GLY A 86 -17.24 -26.31 -2.42
N ILE A 87 -16.61 -25.29 -3.04
CA ILE A 87 -16.27 -24.01 -2.38
C ILE A 87 -16.70 -22.84 -3.25
N PRO A 88 -17.66 -22.01 -2.81
CA PRO A 88 -18.17 -20.89 -3.62
C PRO A 88 -17.15 -19.75 -3.73
N VAL A 89 -17.10 -19.08 -4.90
CA VAL A 89 -16.27 -17.88 -5.18
C VAL A 89 -16.41 -16.81 -4.10
N SER A 90 -17.62 -16.63 -3.58
CA SER A 90 -17.91 -15.65 -2.54
C SER A 90 -17.09 -15.88 -1.27
N ARG A 91 -16.75 -17.14 -0.94
CA ARG A 91 -15.93 -17.48 0.23
C ARG A 91 -14.48 -17.08 0.03
N TYR A 92 -13.91 -17.34 -1.15
CA TYR A 92 -12.56 -16.89 -1.53
C TYR A 92 -12.42 -15.37 -1.42
N LEU A 93 -13.40 -14.64 -1.98
CA LEU A 93 -13.44 -13.19 -1.93
C LEU A 93 -13.64 -12.67 -0.50
N PHE A 94 -14.54 -13.29 0.28
CA PHE A 94 -14.79 -12.91 1.67
C PHE A 94 -13.55 -13.12 2.55
N ASN A 95 -12.89 -14.27 2.46
CA ASN A 95 -11.63 -14.55 3.17
C ASN A 95 -10.59 -13.49 2.82
N SER A 96 -10.38 -13.23 1.52
CA SER A 96 -9.40 -12.25 1.05
C SER A 96 -9.66 -10.84 1.56
N ILE A 97 -10.91 -10.36 1.50
CA ILE A 97 -11.31 -9.04 2.02
C ILE A 97 -11.12 -8.99 3.53
N MET A 98 -11.61 -10.00 4.26
CA MET A 98 -11.58 -10.02 5.72
C MET A 98 -10.13 -10.05 6.22
N ILE A 99 -9.32 -10.97 5.71
CA ILE A 99 -7.91 -11.12 6.10
C ILE A 99 -7.12 -9.87 5.74
N THR A 100 -7.33 -9.31 4.54
CA THR A 100 -6.66 -8.06 4.13
C THR A 100 -7.01 -6.90 5.06
N LEU A 101 -8.29 -6.72 5.38
CA LEU A 101 -8.75 -5.64 6.25
C LEU A 101 -8.17 -5.76 7.66
N VAL A 102 -8.24 -6.96 8.25
CA VAL A 102 -7.67 -7.23 9.58
C VAL A 102 -6.17 -7.00 9.58
N THR A 103 -5.46 -7.49 8.55
CA THR A 103 -4.02 -7.33 8.44
C THR A 103 -3.63 -5.87 8.33
N VAL A 104 -4.31 -5.08 7.50
CA VAL A 104 -4.04 -3.63 7.36
C VAL A 104 -4.23 -2.90 8.70
N ILE A 105 -5.36 -3.13 9.39
CA ILE A 105 -5.64 -2.47 10.67
C ILE A 105 -4.59 -2.88 11.72
N ALA A 106 -4.31 -4.17 11.84
CA ALA A 106 -3.34 -4.69 12.79
C ALA A 106 -1.92 -4.20 12.49
N SER A 107 -1.49 -4.18 11.23
CA SER A 107 -0.17 -3.66 10.84
C SER A 107 -0.04 -2.18 11.13
N ILE A 108 -1.07 -1.36 10.85
CA ILE A 108 -1.07 0.06 11.22
C ILE A 108 -0.92 0.20 12.72
N MET A 109 -1.73 -0.50 13.52
CA MET A 109 -1.69 -0.42 14.98
C MET A 109 -0.32 -0.84 15.54
N VAL A 110 0.19 -2.01 15.14
CA VAL A 110 1.46 -2.54 15.64
C VAL A 110 2.63 -1.64 15.24
N SER A 111 2.71 -1.25 13.95
CA SER A 111 3.83 -0.44 13.46
C SER A 111 3.82 0.98 14.03
N SER A 112 2.66 1.61 14.17
CA SER A 112 2.55 2.96 14.74
C SER A 112 2.82 2.97 16.25
N MET A 113 2.32 1.99 17.02
CA MET A 113 2.63 1.89 18.45
C MET A 113 4.12 1.61 18.69
N ALA A 114 4.70 0.68 17.92
CA ALA A 114 6.13 0.35 18.02
C ALA A 114 7.00 1.56 17.62
N ALA A 115 6.64 2.27 16.55
CA ALA A 115 7.31 3.50 16.15
C ALA A 115 7.18 4.60 17.21
N TYR A 116 6.02 4.73 17.86
CA TYR A 116 5.81 5.73 18.91
C TYR A 116 6.72 5.47 20.10
N ALA A 117 6.80 4.22 20.55
CA ALA A 117 7.75 3.83 21.60
C ALA A 117 9.21 4.09 21.16
N LEU A 118 9.59 3.65 19.96
CA LEU A 118 10.96 3.82 19.45
C LEU A 118 11.33 5.25 19.08
N SER A 119 10.38 6.13 18.82
CA SER A 119 10.64 7.54 18.47
C SER A 119 10.57 8.41 19.72
N LYS A 120 9.46 8.35 20.45
CA LYS A 120 9.09 9.35 21.47
C LYS A 120 9.31 8.91 22.91
N LYS A 121 9.62 7.63 23.16
CA LYS A 121 9.96 7.14 24.50
C LYS A 121 11.46 6.95 24.67
N LYS A 122 11.92 7.11 25.92
CA LYS A 122 13.31 6.95 26.35
C LYS A 122 13.42 5.62 27.11
N PHE A 123 14.10 4.64 26.53
CA PHE A 123 14.39 3.36 27.18
C PHE A 123 15.68 2.75 26.63
N LYS A 124 16.36 1.91 27.42
CA LYS A 124 17.74 1.46 27.16
C LYS A 124 17.91 0.68 25.85
N LEU A 125 16.96 -0.17 25.48
CA LEU A 125 17.06 -1.08 24.32
C LEU A 125 16.60 -0.45 22.98
N LYS A 126 16.20 0.82 22.97
CA LYS A 126 15.62 1.49 21.80
C LYS A 126 16.52 1.42 20.55
N GLN A 127 17.82 1.69 20.71
CA GLN A 127 18.76 1.66 19.59
C GLN A 127 18.98 0.23 19.07
N THR A 128 19.11 -0.75 19.97
CA THR A 128 19.29 -2.16 19.61
C THR A 128 18.08 -2.71 18.85
N LEU A 129 16.86 -2.48 19.35
CA LEU A 129 15.64 -2.94 18.68
C LEU A 129 15.49 -2.31 17.28
N PHE A 130 15.82 -1.04 17.14
CA PHE A 130 15.78 -0.39 15.83
C PHE A 130 16.89 -0.90 14.90
N ALA A 131 18.09 -1.19 15.41
CA ALA A 131 19.16 -1.79 14.64
C ALA A 131 18.78 -3.20 14.14
N ILE A 132 18.14 -4.02 14.98
CA ILE A 132 17.60 -5.34 14.57
C ILE A 132 16.60 -5.16 13.42
N ASN A 133 15.67 -4.19 13.52
CA ASN A 133 14.74 -3.90 12.44
C ASN A 133 15.45 -3.51 11.14
N ASN A 134 16.50 -2.70 11.22
CA ASN A 134 17.26 -2.27 10.05
C ASN A 134 18.03 -3.43 9.40
N ILE A 135 18.58 -4.34 10.20
CA ILE A 135 19.19 -5.58 9.68
C ILE A 135 18.12 -6.44 8.99
N ALA A 136 16.91 -6.53 9.56
CA ALA A 136 15.81 -7.28 8.95
C ALA A 136 15.39 -6.73 7.56
N LEU A 137 15.60 -5.44 7.27
CA LEU A 137 15.37 -4.87 5.93
C LEU A 137 16.31 -5.43 4.85
N MET A 138 17.46 -5.98 5.25
CA MET A 138 18.46 -6.50 4.31
C MET A 138 18.16 -7.93 3.85
N PHE A 139 17.21 -8.62 4.51
CA PHE A 139 16.85 -9.99 4.16
C PHE A 139 15.99 -10.03 2.89
N VAL A 140 16.29 -11.00 2.02
CA VAL A 140 15.46 -11.27 0.84
C VAL A 140 14.21 -12.05 1.28
N PRO A 141 12.98 -11.58 0.99
CA PRO A 141 11.74 -12.23 1.46
C PRO A 141 11.63 -13.72 1.11
N ILE A 142 12.12 -14.12 -0.07
CA ILE A 142 12.06 -15.52 -0.50
C ILE A 142 12.94 -16.46 0.36
N ALA A 143 14.04 -15.93 0.91
CA ALA A 143 14.97 -16.72 1.71
C ALA A 143 14.37 -17.14 3.06
N VAL A 144 13.36 -16.41 3.54
CA VAL A 144 12.71 -16.66 4.83
C VAL A 144 11.41 -17.46 4.71
N THR A 145 10.98 -17.84 3.49
CA THR A 145 9.71 -18.57 3.28
C THR A 145 9.68 -19.93 3.99
N ILE A 146 10.72 -20.76 3.81
CA ILE A 146 10.79 -22.09 4.46
C ILE A 146 10.88 -21.94 5.99
N PRO A 147 11.80 -21.13 6.55
CA PRO A 147 11.82 -20.89 8.00
C PRO A 147 10.47 -20.40 8.56
N ARG A 148 9.79 -19.51 7.84
CA ARG A 148 8.46 -18.99 8.22
C ARG A 148 7.42 -20.10 8.29
N PHE A 149 7.40 -20.99 7.29
CA PHE A 149 6.50 -22.15 7.31
C PHE A 149 6.75 -23.05 8.52
N LEU A 150 8.02 -23.38 8.82
CA LEU A 150 8.37 -24.20 9.98
C LEU A 150 7.96 -23.56 11.32
N VAL A 151 8.01 -22.22 11.42
CA VAL A 151 7.52 -21.50 12.61
C VAL A 151 5.99 -21.64 12.73
N ILE A 152 5.26 -21.46 11.65
CA ILE A 152 3.79 -21.60 11.62
C ILE A 152 3.36 -23.03 11.99
N GLU A 153 4.04 -24.05 11.43
CA GLU A 153 3.81 -25.46 11.76
C GLU A 153 4.05 -25.73 13.23
N ARG A 154 5.19 -25.30 13.78
CA ARG A 154 5.52 -25.47 15.22
C ARG A 154 4.54 -24.77 16.16
N LEU A 155 3.92 -23.68 15.71
CA LEU A 155 2.89 -22.98 16.46
C LEU A 155 1.49 -23.61 16.31
N ASN A 156 1.36 -24.70 15.54
CA ASN A 156 0.09 -25.34 15.20
C ASN A 156 -0.94 -24.37 14.61
N LEU A 157 -0.47 -23.40 13.82
CA LEU A 157 -1.32 -22.40 13.18
C LEU A 157 -1.75 -22.79 11.77
N LEU A 158 -1.33 -23.95 11.26
CA LEU A 158 -1.73 -24.46 9.95
C LEU A 158 -3.26 -24.50 9.81
N ASP A 159 -3.74 -24.27 8.59
CA ASP A 159 -5.17 -24.21 8.25
C ASP A 159 -5.99 -23.15 9.02
N THR A 160 -5.33 -22.08 9.50
CA THR A 160 -5.99 -20.93 10.13
C THR A 160 -5.68 -19.62 9.42
N PHE A 161 -6.54 -18.61 9.58
CA PHE A 161 -6.30 -17.27 9.04
C PHE A 161 -5.04 -16.59 9.62
N TRP A 162 -4.56 -17.04 10.79
CA TRP A 162 -3.36 -16.50 11.43
C TRP A 162 -2.09 -16.75 10.62
N VAL A 163 -2.06 -17.80 9.80
CA VAL A 163 -0.94 -18.08 8.87
C VAL A 163 -0.65 -16.90 7.95
N HIS A 164 -1.69 -16.17 7.56
CA HIS A 164 -1.56 -15.04 6.65
C HIS A 164 -1.38 -13.71 7.39
N ILE A 165 -2.07 -13.53 8.53
CA ILE A 165 -2.04 -12.26 9.26
C ILE A 165 -0.68 -12.07 9.95
N LEU A 166 -0.27 -13.02 10.81
CA LEU A 166 0.89 -12.82 11.69
C LEU A 166 2.19 -12.51 10.95
N PRO A 167 2.55 -13.21 9.86
CA PRO A 167 3.79 -12.91 9.17
C PRO A 167 3.82 -11.53 8.52
N VAL A 168 2.66 -11.02 8.07
CA VAL A 168 2.56 -9.70 7.45
C VAL A 168 2.62 -8.58 8.51
N LEU A 169 2.26 -8.84 9.77
CA LEU A 169 2.45 -7.87 10.86
C LEU A 169 3.93 -7.59 11.11
N ALA A 170 4.78 -8.60 10.94
CA ALA A 170 6.23 -8.49 11.06
C ALA A 170 6.84 -7.87 9.79
N MET A 171 6.55 -6.59 9.55
CA MET A 171 6.99 -5.86 8.36
C MET A 171 8.05 -4.79 8.72
N PRO A 172 9.36 -5.06 8.55
CA PRO A 172 10.41 -4.14 8.97
C PRO A 172 10.35 -2.77 8.29
N VAL A 173 9.93 -2.73 7.02
CA VAL A 173 9.74 -1.48 6.27
C VAL A 173 8.63 -0.63 6.88
N GLY A 174 7.60 -1.27 7.45
CA GLY A 174 6.50 -0.58 8.10
C GLY A 174 6.94 0.16 9.36
N LEU A 175 7.68 -0.54 10.22
CA LEU A 175 8.24 0.06 11.43
C LEU A 175 9.27 1.16 11.10
N PHE A 176 10.14 0.90 10.13
CA PHE A 176 11.14 1.88 9.71
C PHE A 176 10.50 3.18 9.23
N LEU A 177 9.57 3.10 8.28
CA LEU A 177 8.89 4.28 7.74
C LEU A 177 8.11 5.03 8.82
N MET A 178 7.30 4.33 9.63
CA MET A 178 6.54 4.97 10.71
C MET A 178 7.44 5.73 11.67
N LYS A 179 8.56 5.13 12.07
CA LYS A 179 9.54 5.79 12.95
C LYS A 179 10.14 7.02 12.29
N GLN A 180 10.54 6.96 11.02
CA GLN A 180 11.11 8.12 10.32
C GLN A 180 10.12 9.30 10.27
N PHE A 181 8.84 9.05 10.02
CA PHE A 181 7.82 10.09 10.07
C PHE A 181 7.56 10.61 11.49
N MET A 182 7.56 9.73 12.50
CA MET A 182 7.40 10.14 13.90
C MET A 182 8.58 10.94 14.43
N ASP A 183 9.81 10.62 14.02
CA ASP A 183 11.01 11.38 14.39
C ASP A 183 10.97 12.82 13.84
N GLY A 184 10.27 13.05 12.72
CA GLY A 184 10.01 14.39 12.18
C GLY A 184 8.99 15.22 12.97
N VAL A 185 8.24 14.62 13.90
CA VAL A 185 7.32 15.35 14.78
C VAL A 185 8.14 16.03 15.88
N PRO A 186 8.00 17.36 16.12
CA PRO A 186 8.74 18.03 17.19
C PRO A 186 8.36 17.50 18.57
N ASP A 187 9.35 17.27 19.45
CA ASP A 187 9.14 16.73 20.79
C ASP A 187 8.43 17.75 21.70
N GLU A 188 8.55 19.05 21.40
CA GLU A 188 7.93 20.15 22.14
C GLU A 188 6.39 20.03 22.17
N VAL A 189 5.79 19.47 21.13
CA VAL A 189 4.33 19.24 21.06
C VAL A 189 3.91 18.18 22.09
N ILE A 190 4.76 17.18 22.31
CA ILE A 190 4.53 16.10 23.27
C ILE A 190 4.74 16.62 24.70
N GLU A 191 5.83 17.36 24.92
CA GLU A 191 6.13 17.97 26.22
C GLU A 191 5.04 18.95 26.65
N ALA A 192 4.53 19.79 25.73
CA ALA A 192 3.40 20.67 26.00
C ALA A 192 2.15 19.91 26.45
N ALA A 193 1.79 18.83 25.73
CA ALA A 193 0.65 18.00 26.11
C ALA A 193 0.84 17.31 27.47
N GLN A 194 2.06 16.92 27.82
CA GLN A 194 2.38 16.36 29.13
C GLN A 194 2.25 17.38 30.26
N ILE A 195 2.65 18.64 30.02
CA ILE A 195 2.47 19.76 30.96
C ILE A 195 0.97 20.02 31.19
N ASP A 196 0.15 19.88 30.14
CA ASP A 196 -1.32 19.97 30.22
C ASP A 196 -1.97 18.73 30.89
N GLY A 197 -1.18 17.75 31.35
CA GLY A 197 -1.67 16.55 32.03
C GLY A 197 -2.28 15.49 31.10
N ALA A 198 -2.02 15.57 29.78
CA ALA A 198 -2.53 14.59 28.84
C ALA A 198 -1.91 13.20 29.08
N SER A 199 -2.74 12.15 29.03
CA SER A 199 -2.25 10.78 29.12
C SER A 199 -1.48 10.36 27.86
N ASP A 200 -0.56 9.41 28.00
CA ASP A 200 0.21 8.89 26.86
C ASP A 200 -0.64 8.34 25.72
N TRP A 201 -1.78 7.72 26.06
CA TRP A 201 -2.74 7.23 25.08
C TRP A 201 -3.42 8.38 24.32
N TYR A 202 -3.75 9.46 25.02
CA TYR A 202 -4.30 10.66 24.40
C TYR A 202 -3.28 11.32 23.48
N ILE A 203 -2.02 11.47 23.91
CA ILE A 203 -0.95 12.02 23.07
C ILE A 203 -0.78 11.18 21.81
N TYR A 204 -0.69 9.86 21.95
CA TYR A 204 -0.56 8.95 20.81
C TYR A 204 -1.73 9.07 19.83
N ARG A 205 -2.97 8.92 20.30
CA ARG A 205 -4.15 8.88 19.42
C ARG A 205 -4.59 10.26 18.93
N GLY A 206 -4.54 11.26 19.79
CA GLY A 206 -5.08 12.60 19.57
C GLY A 206 -4.11 13.58 18.93
N ILE A 207 -2.79 13.37 19.09
CA ILE A 207 -1.76 14.30 18.58
C ILE A 207 -0.90 13.60 17.53
N ILE A 208 -0.26 12.48 17.88
CA ILE A 208 0.71 11.82 17.00
C ILE A 208 0.05 11.25 15.75
N LEU A 209 -0.99 10.40 15.89
CA LEU A 209 -1.64 9.77 14.73
C LEU A 209 -2.14 10.78 13.67
N PRO A 210 -2.78 11.91 14.04
CA PRO A 210 -3.13 12.95 13.08
C PRO A 210 -1.94 13.59 12.34
N MET A 211 -0.81 13.80 13.03
CA MET A 211 0.38 14.41 12.45
C MET A 211 1.09 13.48 11.46
N ILE A 212 1.00 12.16 11.67
CA ILE A 212 1.62 11.16 10.79
C ILE A 212 0.64 10.50 9.81
N ARG A 213 -0.51 11.11 9.52
CA ARG A 213 -1.49 10.59 8.54
C ARG A 213 -0.89 10.17 7.19
N PRO A 214 0.08 10.91 6.59
CA PRO A 214 0.72 10.46 5.35
C PRO A 214 1.46 9.12 5.51
N ALA A 215 2.08 8.88 6.67
CA ALA A 215 2.74 7.62 7.01
C ALA A 215 1.72 6.50 7.18
N LEU A 216 0.61 6.76 7.89
CA LEU A 216 -0.50 5.80 8.06
C LEU A 216 -1.05 5.33 6.71
N ALA A 217 -1.27 6.26 5.78
CA ALA A 217 -1.71 5.94 4.43
C ALA A 217 -0.69 5.09 3.66
N THR A 218 0.60 5.42 3.79
CA THR A 218 1.68 4.64 3.16
C THR A 218 1.70 3.19 3.66
N ILE A 219 1.63 2.99 4.99
CA ILE A 219 1.60 1.65 5.56
C ILE A 219 0.32 0.90 5.18
N ALA A 220 -0.82 1.59 5.15
CA ALA A 220 -2.08 0.99 4.70
C ALA A 220 -1.96 0.44 3.28
N ILE A 221 -1.39 1.22 2.35
CA ILE A 221 -1.22 0.82 0.94
C ILE A 221 -0.25 -0.37 0.83
N LEU A 222 0.91 -0.29 1.49
CA LEU A 222 1.93 -1.35 1.41
C LEU A 222 1.42 -2.67 2.00
N THR A 223 0.78 -2.62 3.17
CA THR A 223 0.19 -3.81 3.79
C THR A 223 -0.98 -4.35 2.97
N PHE A 224 -1.83 -3.47 2.42
CA PHE A 224 -2.92 -3.90 1.54
C PHE A 224 -2.38 -4.65 0.32
N GLN A 225 -1.38 -4.10 -0.36
CA GLN A 225 -0.77 -4.78 -1.52
C GLN A 225 -0.13 -6.12 -1.13
N ALA A 226 0.54 -6.19 0.02
CA ALA A 226 1.16 -7.43 0.49
C ALA A 226 0.13 -8.51 0.84
N ALA A 227 -0.99 -8.15 1.48
CA ALA A 227 -2.05 -9.09 1.81
C ALA A 227 -2.88 -9.44 0.56
N TRP A 228 -3.37 -8.46 -0.18
CA TRP A 228 -4.27 -8.68 -1.32
C TRP A 228 -3.64 -9.49 -2.45
N ASN A 229 -2.34 -9.31 -2.70
CA ASN A 229 -1.64 -10.06 -3.75
C ASN A 229 -1.19 -11.46 -3.32
N ASN A 230 -1.42 -11.86 -2.06
CA ASN A 230 -1.07 -13.19 -1.61
C ASN A 230 -2.15 -14.20 -2.05
N ALA A 231 -1.83 -14.94 -3.11
CA ALA A 231 -2.72 -15.94 -3.69
C ALA A 231 -3.11 -17.07 -2.72
N GLU A 232 -2.35 -17.30 -1.64
CA GLU A 232 -2.63 -18.33 -0.63
C GLU A 232 -3.79 -17.94 0.31
N ILE A 233 -4.25 -16.68 0.28
CA ILE A 233 -5.33 -16.17 1.15
C ILE A 233 -6.72 -16.53 0.60
N SER A 234 -6.80 -16.73 -0.72
CA SER A 234 -7.99 -17.22 -1.40
C SER A 234 -8.10 -18.71 -1.21
#